data_AF-A0AAV3NUQ7-F1
#
_entry.id   AF-A0AAV3NUQ7-F1
#
_cell.length_a   1.000
_cell.length_b   1.000
_cell.length_c   1.000
_cell.angle_alpha   90.00
_cell.angle_beta   90.00
_cell.angle_gamma   90.00
#
_symmetry.space_group_name_H-M   'P 1'
#
loop_
_entity.id
_entity.type
_entity.pdbx_description
1 polymer ?
#
loop_
_entity_poly.entity_id
_entity_poly.type
_entity_poly.pdbx_seq_one_letter_code
_entity_poly.pdbx_strand_id
1 'polypeptide(L)'
;MTTIDISREIQEIAFKLSATKPKQREEGILLLNTLLSGQHSIAFCRYISKQTADLNHNQLPHSETWPFLIKLLIQCVKLEVSGSKKRLPKSDYAKTLKLVIQRANDSQFTGHDMLLLPVAKLVFNHIWEVLKDVPSFQSDYGSILRHLLRAQTYRFHMRNRIYCCLVRLYLEKVKTSATSTGQLKPTDDVIWFIRTLQLLFENPPEDYSDDLREDVVKGFAGIFSYVR
;
A
#
# COMPACT_ATOMS: atom_id res chain seq x y z
N MET A 1 13.12 14.91 -22.89
CA MET A 1 13.08 15.42 -21.51
C MET A 1 14.43 15.19 -20.89
N THR A 2 15.10 16.25 -20.42
CA THR A 2 16.42 16.14 -19.78
C THR A 2 16.27 15.72 -18.32
N THR A 3 17.36 15.29 -17.68
CA THR A 3 17.36 14.96 -16.23
C THR A 3 17.02 16.18 -15.37
N ILE A 4 17.41 17.38 -15.81
CA ILE A 4 17.12 18.65 -15.15
C ILE A 4 15.61 18.93 -15.18
N ASP A 5 14.94 18.61 -16.29
CA ASP A 5 13.48 18.78 -16.39
C ASP A 5 12.74 17.85 -15.41
N ILE A 6 13.18 16.59 -15.28
CA ILE A 6 12.59 15.59 -14.36
C ILE A 6 12.77 16.02 -12.90
N SER A 7 13.97 16.47 -12.52
CA SER A 7 14.25 16.94 -11.15
C SER A 7 13.34 18.11 -10.76
N ARG A 8 13.19 19.11 -11.64
CA ARG A 8 12.29 20.26 -11.41
C ARG A 8 10.84 19.81 -11.24
N GLU A 9 10.35 18.90 -12.08
CA GLU A 9 8.99 18.36 -11.96
C GLU A 9 8.78 17.60 -10.64
N ILE A 10 9.76 16.80 -10.20
CA ILE A 10 9.69 16.10 -8.92
C ILE A 10 9.60 17.09 -7.76
N GLN A 11 10.41 18.16 -7.79
CA GLN A 11 10.40 19.18 -6.74
C GLN A 11 9.07 19.94 -6.70
N GLU A 12 8.48 20.25 -7.86
CA GLU A 12 7.14 20.85 -7.93
C GLU A 12 6.07 19.92 -7.36
N ILE A 13 6.10 18.64 -7.73
CA ILE A 13 5.18 17.63 -7.22
C ILE A 13 5.33 17.52 -5.69
N ALA A 14 6.56 17.40 -5.19
CA ALA A 14 6.86 17.32 -3.76
C ALA A 14 6.34 18.55 -3.01
N PHE A 15 6.57 19.75 -3.55
CA PHE A 15 6.07 21.00 -2.99
C PHE A 15 4.54 20.99 -2.89
N LYS A 16 3.83 20.64 -3.97
CA LYS A 16 2.36 20.58 -3.99
C LYS A 16 1.79 19.50 -3.07
N LEU A 17 2.40 18.31 -3.01
CA LEU A 17 1.98 17.24 -2.11
C LEU A 17 2.20 17.58 -0.62
N SER A 18 3.24 18.36 -0.31
CA SER A 18 3.51 18.83 1.05
C SER A 18 2.57 19.96 1.52
N ALA A 19 1.75 20.52 0.62
CA ALA A 19 0.92 21.68 0.91
C ALA A 19 -0.18 21.39 1.95
N THR A 20 -0.47 22.40 2.78
CA THR A 20 -1.57 22.35 3.76
C THR A 20 -2.94 22.45 3.10
N LYS A 21 -3.03 23.11 1.94
CA LYS A 21 -4.28 23.32 1.20
C LYS A 21 -4.69 22.06 0.42
N PRO A 22 -5.92 21.53 0.59
CA PRO A 22 -6.37 20.33 -0.12
C PRO A 22 -6.27 20.43 -1.64
N LYS A 23 -6.67 21.58 -2.22
CA LYS A 23 -6.62 21.80 -3.68
C LYS A 23 -5.20 21.68 -4.26
N GLN A 24 -4.19 22.17 -3.54
CA GLN A 24 -2.79 22.07 -3.98
C GLN A 24 -2.29 20.63 -3.94
N ARG A 25 -2.69 19.85 -2.93
CA ARG A 25 -2.35 18.42 -2.87
C ARG A 25 -2.99 17.65 -4.02
N GLU A 26 -4.25 17.96 -4.35
CA GLU A 26 -4.95 17.34 -5.47
C GLU A 26 -4.26 17.62 -6.80
N GLU A 27 -3.77 18.85 -7.00
CA GLU A 27 -2.97 19.21 -8.16
C GLU A 27 -1.64 18.43 -8.20
N GLY A 28 -0.98 18.27 -7.05
CA GLY A 28 0.22 17.43 -6.93
C GLY A 28 -0.04 15.96 -7.29
N ILE A 29 -1.18 15.39 -6.87
CA ILE A 29 -1.63 14.05 -7.23
C ILE A 29 -1.87 13.94 -8.75
N LEU A 30 -2.53 14.93 -9.34
CA LEU A 30 -2.81 14.97 -10.78
C LEU A 30 -1.52 15.03 -11.61
N LEU A 31 -0.59 15.89 -11.23
CA LEU A 31 0.72 16.01 -11.90
C LEU A 31 1.49 14.70 -11.81
N LEU A 32 1.54 14.08 -10.63
CA LEU A 32 2.22 12.80 -10.45
C LEU A 32 1.59 11.69 -11.30
N ASN A 33 0.25 11.61 -11.36
CA ASN A 33 -0.41 10.61 -12.19
C ASN A 33 -0.18 10.82 -13.69
N THR A 34 -0.15 12.08 -14.14
CA THR A 34 0.19 12.44 -15.52
C THR A 34 1.60 11.98 -15.85
N LEU A 35 2.56 12.21 -14.95
CA LEU A 35 3.95 11.80 -15.12
C LEU A 35 4.11 10.28 -15.12
N LEU A 36 3.38 9.56 -14.26
CA LEU A 36 3.40 8.10 -14.15
C LEU A 36 2.69 7.37 -15.30
N SER A 37 1.77 8.04 -16.00
CA SER A 37 0.98 7.46 -17.10
C SER A 37 1.40 7.94 -18.49
N GLY A 38 2.19 9.02 -18.56
CA GLY A 38 2.59 9.66 -19.81
C GLY A 38 3.80 9.02 -20.48
N GLN A 39 4.18 9.58 -21.64
CA GLN A 39 5.33 9.14 -22.44
C GLN A 39 6.66 9.19 -21.66
N HIS A 40 6.76 10.05 -20.64
CA HIS A 40 7.96 10.22 -19.82
C HIS A 40 7.99 9.32 -18.57
N SER A 41 6.98 8.48 -18.36
CA SER A 41 6.87 7.60 -17.18
C SER A 41 8.10 6.72 -16.96
N ILE A 42 8.61 6.11 -18.03
CA ILE A 42 9.80 5.24 -17.96
C ILE A 42 11.03 6.05 -17.55
N ALA A 43 11.23 7.24 -18.13
CA ALA A 43 12.37 8.09 -17.82
C ALA A 43 12.31 8.59 -16.37
N PHE A 44 11.13 9.02 -15.92
CA PHE A 44 10.86 9.38 -14.53
C PHE A 44 11.17 8.23 -13.57
N CYS A 45 10.58 7.04 -13.81
CA CYS A 45 10.75 5.87 -12.94
C CYS A 45 12.23 5.45 -12.87
N ARG A 46 12.96 5.46 -13.99
CA ARG A 46 14.42 5.19 -14.00
C ARG A 46 15.20 6.22 -13.20
N TYR A 47 14.89 7.50 -13.37
CA TYR A 47 15.58 8.58 -12.67
C TYR A 47 15.41 8.46 -11.15
N ILE A 48 14.17 8.42 -10.65
CA ILE A 48 13.90 8.37 -9.21
C ILE A 48 14.37 7.04 -8.58
N SER A 49 14.31 5.93 -9.33
CA SER A 49 14.82 4.65 -8.86
C SER A 49 16.34 4.67 -8.73
N LYS A 50 17.06 5.29 -9.69
CA LYS A 50 18.51 5.49 -9.60
C LYS A 50 18.87 6.35 -8.39
N GLN A 51 18.19 7.49 -8.22
CA GLN A 51 18.40 8.35 -7.04
C GLN A 51 18.14 7.59 -5.73
N THR A 52 17.15 6.70 -5.71
CA THR A 52 16.83 5.87 -4.53
C THR A 52 17.90 4.80 -4.29
N ALA A 53 18.43 4.18 -5.34
CA ALA A 53 19.49 3.17 -5.24
C ALA A 53 20.84 3.77 -4.82
N ASP A 54 21.11 5.01 -5.25
CA ASP A 54 22.32 5.77 -4.91
C ASP A 54 22.30 6.28 -3.45
N LEU A 55 21.18 6.13 -2.72
CA LEU A 55 21.11 6.44 -1.29
C LEU A 55 22.01 5.49 -0.50
N ASN A 56 23.03 6.05 0.15
CA ASN A 56 23.80 5.30 1.14
C ASN A 56 22.91 4.87 2.31
N HIS A 57 23.24 3.75 2.96
CA HIS A 57 22.46 3.17 4.07
C HIS A 57 22.12 4.15 5.22
N ASN A 58 22.90 5.23 5.38
CA ASN A 58 22.72 6.25 6.42
C ASN A 58 22.15 7.59 5.91
N GLN A 59 21.87 7.72 4.61
CA GLN A 59 21.33 8.97 4.07
C GLN A 59 19.81 9.00 4.22
N LEU A 60 19.30 10.14 4.68
CA LEU A 60 17.86 10.39 4.73
C LEU A 60 17.32 10.48 3.30
N PRO A 61 16.15 9.86 3.00
CA PRO A 61 15.51 10.01 1.71
C PRO A 61 15.22 11.49 1.41
N HIS A 62 15.85 12.02 0.36
CA HIS A 62 15.60 13.38 -0.13
C HIS A 62 14.43 13.40 -1.13
N SER A 63 14.06 14.59 -1.61
CA SER A 63 12.83 14.84 -2.40
C SER A 63 12.70 14.00 -3.66
N GLU A 64 13.81 13.50 -4.19
CA GLU A 64 13.89 12.78 -5.48
C GLU A 64 14.05 11.28 -5.30
N THR A 65 13.42 10.73 -4.26
CA THR A 65 13.52 9.31 -3.92
C THR A 65 12.14 8.71 -3.68
N TRP A 66 11.97 7.42 -3.99
CA TRP A 66 10.72 6.71 -3.75
C TRP A 66 10.26 6.77 -2.29
N PRO A 67 11.14 6.54 -1.27
CA PRO A 67 10.72 6.57 0.12
C PRO A 67 10.20 7.96 0.55
N PHE A 68 10.76 9.04 0.02
CA PHE A 68 10.27 10.38 0.30
C PHE A 68 8.89 10.62 -0.30
N LEU A 69 8.71 10.28 -1.59
CA LEU A 69 7.42 10.44 -2.27
C LEU A 69 6.31 9.61 -1.60
N ILE A 70 6.63 8.39 -1.17
CA ILE A 70 5.69 7.53 -0.44
C ILE A 70 5.31 8.12 0.91
N LYS A 71 6.25 8.70 1.67
CA LYS A 71 5.96 9.40 2.93
C LYS A 71 4.98 10.55 2.70
N LEU A 72 5.20 11.36 1.65
CA LEU A 72 4.28 12.45 1.29
C LEU A 72 2.89 11.92 0.93
N LEU A 73 2.80 10.87 0.10
CA LEU A 73 1.52 10.30 -0.31
C LEU A 73 0.75 9.67 0.85
N ILE A 74 1.44 9.00 1.79
CA ILE A 74 0.83 8.52 3.04
C ILE A 74 0.24 9.69 3.83
N GLN A 75 0.99 10.79 3.95
CA GLN A 75 0.51 11.98 4.64
C GLN A 75 -0.71 12.59 3.94
N CYS A 76 -0.68 12.67 2.60
CA CYS A 76 -1.82 13.11 1.80
C CYS A 76 -3.06 12.25 2.04
N VAL A 77 -2.92 10.92 2.07
CA VAL A 77 -4.02 10.00 2.39
C VAL A 77 -4.55 10.26 3.80
N LYS A 78 -3.68 10.39 4.80
CA LYS A 78 -4.10 10.68 6.19
C LYS A 78 -4.90 11.98 6.29
N LEU A 79 -4.44 13.03 5.60
CA LEU A 79 -5.14 14.31 5.55
C LEU A 79 -6.47 14.23 4.80
N GLU A 80 -6.54 13.48 3.71
CA GLU A 80 -7.80 13.29 2.96
C GLU A 80 -8.82 12.50 3.76
N VAL A 81 -8.40 11.40 4.42
CA VAL A 81 -9.28 10.58 5.26
C VAL A 81 -9.80 11.39 6.45
N SER A 82 -8.91 12.10 7.16
CA SER A 82 -9.31 12.92 8.31
C SER A 82 -10.17 14.14 7.93
N GLY A 83 -9.95 14.73 6.75
CA GLY A 83 -10.76 15.82 6.21
C GLY A 83 -12.10 15.38 5.62
N SER A 84 -12.27 14.09 5.33
CA SER A 84 -13.47 13.55 4.68
C SER A 84 -14.49 12.97 5.65
N LYS A 85 -14.56 13.41 6.92
CA LYS A 85 -15.55 12.86 7.88
C LYS A 85 -17.02 12.90 7.40
N LYS A 86 -17.36 13.85 6.52
CA LYS A 86 -18.70 14.03 5.95
C LYS A 86 -18.87 13.52 4.51
N ARG A 87 -17.81 13.04 3.86
CA ARG A 87 -17.82 12.62 2.45
C ARG A 87 -16.94 11.40 2.24
N LEU A 88 -17.05 10.70 1.11
CA LEU A 88 -16.07 9.67 0.80
C LEU A 88 -14.71 10.30 0.47
N PRO A 89 -13.59 9.74 0.99
CA PRO A 89 -12.25 10.09 0.56
C PRO A 89 -12.07 9.89 -0.95
N LYS A 90 -11.39 10.81 -1.62
CA LYS A 90 -11.12 10.71 -3.07
C LYS A 90 -10.24 9.50 -3.38
N SER A 91 -10.69 8.65 -4.30
CA SER A 91 -10.00 7.40 -4.66
C SER A 91 -8.60 7.61 -5.25
N ASP A 92 -8.35 8.78 -5.86
CA ASP A 92 -7.09 9.06 -6.55
C ASP A 92 -5.90 9.02 -5.61
N TYR A 93 -6.06 9.38 -4.34
CA TYR A 93 -4.99 9.28 -3.35
C TYR A 93 -4.54 7.82 -3.13
N ALA A 94 -5.50 6.90 -2.98
CA ALA A 94 -5.22 5.46 -2.82
C ALA A 94 -4.64 4.85 -4.10
N LYS A 95 -5.23 5.17 -5.25
CA LYS A 95 -4.76 4.71 -6.57
C LYS A 95 -3.34 5.17 -6.88
N THR A 96 -3.03 6.44 -6.57
CA THR A 96 -1.69 7.01 -6.79
C THR A 96 -0.65 6.36 -5.90
N LEU A 97 -0.95 6.17 -4.61
CA LEU A 97 -0.03 5.46 -3.70
C LEU A 97 0.22 4.02 -4.19
N LYS A 98 -0.84 3.31 -4.61
CA LYS A 98 -0.72 1.97 -5.19
C LYS A 98 0.20 1.97 -6.40
N LEU A 99 -0.02 2.87 -7.35
CA LEU A 99 0.78 2.96 -8.56
C LEU A 99 2.25 3.26 -8.24
N VAL A 100 2.53 4.21 -7.35
CA VAL A 100 3.89 4.55 -6.91
C VAL A 100 4.60 3.36 -6.28
N ILE A 101 3.94 2.64 -5.37
CA ILE A 101 4.53 1.44 -4.75
C ILE A 101 4.84 0.37 -5.79
N GLN A 102 3.94 0.15 -6.74
CA GLN A 102 4.14 -0.83 -7.82
C GLN A 102 5.33 -0.43 -8.71
N ARG A 103 5.46 0.85 -9.07
CA ARG A 103 6.57 1.35 -9.90
C ARG A 103 7.91 1.32 -9.17
N ALA A 104 7.91 1.61 -7.87
CA ALA A 104 9.11 1.54 -7.05
C ALA A 104 9.64 0.11 -6.88
N ASN A 105 8.80 -0.91 -7.06
CA ASN A 105 9.16 -2.31 -6.94
C ASN A 105 9.24 -3.02 -8.31
N ASP A 106 9.21 -2.26 -9.41
CA ASP A 106 9.34 -2.79 -10.76
C ASP A 106 10.82 -2.89 -11.12
N SER A 107 11.32 -4.13 -11.22
CA SER A 107 12.72 -4.43 -11.48
C SER A 107 13.21 -3.92 -12.84
N GLN A 108 12.30 -3.58 -13.76
CA GLN A 108 12.63 -3.06 -15.10
C GLN A 108 13.40 -1.74 -15.09
N PHE A 109 13.36 -0.98 -13.99
CA PHE A 109 13.93 0.37 -13.97
C PHE A 109 15.36 0.47 -13.48
N THR A 110 15.82 -0.43 -12.61
CA THR A 110 17.17 -0.37 -12.04
C THR A 110 17.83 -1.71 -11.77
N GLY A 111 17.09 -2.82 -11.82
CA GLY A 111 17.60 -4.12 -11.36
C GLY A 111 17.94 -4.18 -9.87
N HIS A 112 17.71 -3.09 -9.12
CA HIS A 112 17.85 -3.05 -7.67
C HIS A 112 16.54 -3.47 -7.01
N ASP A 113 16.60 -4.56 -6.27
CA ASP A 113 15.52 -4.97 -5.40
C ASP A 113 15.52 -4.10 -4.14
N MET A 114 14.34 -3.92 -3.52
CA MET A 114 14.19 -3.33 -2.18
C MET A 114 14.23 -1.80 -2.06
N LEU A 115 13.91 -1.03 -3.11
CA LEU A 115 13.86 0.45 -3.02
C LEU A 115 12.87 1.00 -1.97
N LEU A 116 11.94 0.16 -1.49
CA LEU A 116 10.97 0.51 -0.45
C LEU A 116 11.42 0.18 0.97
N LEU A 117 12.57 -0.46 1.16
CA LEU A 117 13.04 -0.91 2.48
C LEU A 117 13.00 0.21 3.54
N PRO A 118 13.45 1.45 3.26
CA PRO A 118 13.45 2.53 4.26
C PRO A 118 12.06 2.93 4.77
N VAL A 119 11.00 2.56 4.04
CA VAL A 119 9.60 2.89 4.38
C VAL A 119 8.71 1.66 4.55
N ALA A 120 9.22 0.44 4.38
CA ALA A 120 8.41 -0.79 4.44
C ALA A 120 7.58 -0.88 5.74
N LYS A 121 8.22 -0.66 6.89
CA LYS A 121 7.56 -0.63 8.20
C LYS A 121 6.46 0.44 8.30
N LEU A 122 6.71 1.62 7.75
CA LEU A 122 5.74 2.72 7.71
C LEU A 122 4.54 2.36 6.84
N VAL A 123 4.80 1.80 5.66
CA VAL A 123 3.78 1.39 4.70
C VAL A 123 2.87 0.31 5.30
N PHE A 124 3.42 -0.72 5.96
CA PHE A 124 2.59 -1.75 6.59
C PHE A 124 1.70 -1.21 7.72
N ASN A 125 2.24 -0.35 8.59
CA ASN A 125 1.42 0.29 9.62
C ASN A 125 0.27 1.09 8.98
N HIS A 126 0.57 1.85 7.92
CA HIS A 126 -0.44 2.65 7.24
C HIS A 126 -1.50 1.80 6.52
N ILE A 127 -1.09 0.69 5.91
CA ILE A 127 -2.02 -0.26 5.27
C ILE A 127 -3.03 -0.78 6.27
N TRP A 128 -2.55 -1.20 7.46
CA TRP A 128 -3.42 -1.64 8.53
C TRP A 128 -4.42 -0.55 8.95
N GLU A 129 -3.94 0.68 9.22
CA GLU A 129 -4.78 1.82 9.61
C GLU A 129 -5.91 2.07 8.59
N VAL A 130 -5.59 2.05 7.29
CA VAL A 130 -6.57 2.33 6.23
C VAL A 130 -7.52 1.15 6.02
N LEU A 131 -7.01 -0.09 5.98
CA LEU A 131 -7.83 -1.28 5.76
C LEU A 131 -8.82 -1.57 6.90
N LYS A 132 -8.52 -1.09 8.10
CA LYS A 132 -9.40 -1.18 9.26
C LYS A 132 -10.59 -0.23 9.15
N ASP A 133 -10.33 1.04 8.82
CA ASP A 133 -11.32 2.12 9.03
C ASP A 133 -11.87 2.75 7.73
N VAL A 134 -11.31 2.43 6.54
CA VAL A 134 -11.70 3.08 5.26
C VAL A 134 -12.16 2.06 4.21
N PRO A 135 -13.47 1.74 4.15
CA PRO A 135 -14.02 0.77 3.19
C PRO A 135 -13.82 1.16 1.71
N SER A 136 -13.82 2.44 1.37
CA SER A 136 -13.66 2.90 -0.02
C SER A 136 -12.27 2.61 -0.60
N PHE A 137 -11.26 2.34 0.24
CA PHE A 137 -9.87 2.13 -0.18
C PHE A 137 -9.45 0.64 -0.17
N GLN A 138 -10.39 -0.27 0.12
CA GLN A 138 -10.11 -1.69 0.35
C GLN A 138 -9.44 -2.38 -0.85
N SER A 139 -9.95 -2.17 -2.06
CA SER A 139 -9.41 -2.81 -3.27
C SER A 139 -7.97 -2.36 -3.54
N ASP A 140 -7.70 -1.05 -3.47
CA ASP A 140 -6.39 -0.48 -3.71
C ASP A 140 -5.38 -0.92 -2.64
N TYR A 141 -5.73 -0.80 -1.35
CA TYR A 141 -4.85 -1.15 -0.25
C TYR A 141 -4.66 -2.67 -0.09
N GLY A 142 -5.69 -3.46 -0.39
CA GLY A 142 -5.57 -4.91 -0.47
C GLY A 142 -4.59 -5.33 -1.58
N SER A 143 -4.62 -4.64 -2.72
CA SER A 143 -3.66 -4.85 -3.80
C SER A 143 -2.23 -4.49 -3.38
N ILE A 144 -2.03 -3.35 -2.71
CA ILE A 144 -0.73 -2.96 -2.13
C ILE A 144 -0.22 -4.04 -1.17
N LEU A 145 -1.06 -4.48 -0.23
CA LEU A 145 -0.68 -5.49 0.76
C LEU A 145 -0.24 -6.79 0.08
N ARG A 146 -1.04 -7.32 -0.84
CA ARG A 146 -0.70 -8.54 -1.60
C ARG A 146 0.58 -8.38 -2.42
N HIS A 147 0.86 -7.18 -2.92
CA HIS A 147 2.11 -6.90 -3.63
C HIS A 147 3.32 -6.98 -2.69
N LEU A 148 3.25 -6.34 -1.52
CA LEU A 148 4.35 -6.33 -0.54
C LEU A 148 4.57 -7.70 0.11
N LEU A 149 3.51 -8.46 0.38
CA LEU A 149 3.60 -9.80 0.96
C LEU A 149 4.35 -10.79 0.06
N ARG A 150 4.43 -10.56 -1.25
CA ARG A 150 5.20 -11.45 -2.14
C ARG A 150 6.71 -11.27 -1.99
N ALA A 151 7.17 -10.08 -1.61
CA ALA A 151 8.60 -9.80 -1.46
C ALA A 151 9.08 -10.16 -0.04
N GLN A 152 9.93 -11.18 0.09
CA GLN A 152 10.44 -11.67 1.39
C GLN A 152 11.11 -10.58 2.22
N THR A 153 11.85 -9.72 1.55
CA THR A 153 12.62 -8.63 2.14
C THR A 153 11.73 -7.62 2.87
N TYR A 154 10.56 -7.27 2.31
CA TYR A 154 9.64 -6.35 3.00
C TYR A 154 8.93 -7.02 4.17
N ARG A 155 8.63 -8.32 4.09
CA ARG A 155 7.88 -9.06 5.13
C ARG A 155 8.55 -8.95 6.50
N PHE A 156 9.86 -9.08 6.57
CA PHE A 156 10.62 -8.96 7.82
C PHE A 156 10.52 -7.57 8.48
N HIS A 157 10.09 -6.54 7.75
CA HIS A 157 9.83 -5.21 8.32
C HIS A 157 8.40 -5.03 8.83
N MET A 158 7.51 -6.00 8.62
CA MET A 158 6.17 -6.00 9.20
C MET A 158 6.26 -6.38 10.68
N ARG A 159 5.81 -5.49 11.56
CA ARG A 159 5.71 -5.80 12.99
C ARG A 159 4.73 -6.95 13.22
N ASN A 160 5.08 -7.88 14.10
CA ASN A 160 4.23 -9.01 14.51
C ASN A 160 2.80 -8.57 14.89
N ARG A 161 2.65 -7.50 15.68
CA ARG A 161 1.33 -6.92 16.00
C ARG A 161 0.50 -6.55 14.77
N ILE A 162 1.12 -5.95 13.76
CA ILE A 162 0.43 -5.54 12.52
C ILE A 162 0.01 -6.76 11.72
N TYR A 163 0.89 -7.77 11.65
CA TYR A 163 0.57 -9.04 11.04
C TYR A 163 -0.66 -9.70 11.70
N CYS A 164 -0.65 -9.85 13.02
CA CYS A 164 -1.78 -10.41 13.78
C CYS A 164 -3.07 -9.64 13.52
N CYS A 165 -3.01 -8.30 13.52
CA CYS A 165 -4.14 -7.44 13.21
C CYS A 165 -4.68 -7.68 11.79
N LEU A 166 -3.82 -7.80 10.78
CA LEU A 166 -4.21 -8.07 9.41
C LEU A 166 -4.86 -9.45 9.26
N VAL A 167 -4.29 -10.50 9.88
CA VAL A 167 -4.87 -11.85 9.87
C VAL A 167 -6.29 -11.84 10.46
N ARG A 168 -6.46 -11.26 11.65
CA ARG A 168 -7.78 -11.13 12.30
C ARG A 168 -8.79 -10.37 11.42
N LEU A 169 -8.37 -9.26 10.82
CA LEU A 169 -9.23 -8.47 9.95
C LEU A 169 -9.68 -9.24 8.70
N TYR A 170 -8.77 -9.97 8.06
CA TYR A 170 -9.13 -10.74 6.86
C TYR A 170 -9.95 -11.99 7.21
N LEU A 171 -9.72 -12.64 8.36
CA LEU A 171 -10.61 -13.70 8.87
C LEU A 171 -12.03 -13.18 9.07
N GLU A 172 -12.19 -12.05 9.76
CA GLU A 172 -13.52 -11.45 9.98
C GLU A 172 -14.18 -11.01 8.68
N LYS A 173 -13.43 -10.49 7.70
CA LYS A 173 -13.96 -10.17 6.36
C LYS A 173 -14.46 -11.41 5.62
N VAL A 174 -13.69 -12.49 5.60
CA VAL A 174 -14.11 -13.74 4.95
C VAL A 174 -15.34 -14.33 5.65
N LYS A 175 -15.36 -14.31 6.98
CA LYS A 175 -16.49 -14.79 7.78
C LYS A 175 -17.77 -13.98 7.53
N THR A 176 -17.69 -12.64 7.61
CA THR A 176 -18.85 -11.77 7.36
C THR A 176 -19.35 -11.89 5.92
N SER A 177 -18.46 -12.05 4.94
CA SER A 177 -18.84 -12.39 3.58
C SER A 177 -19.56 -13.74 3.46
N ALA A 178 -19.07 -14.79 4.12
CA ALA A 178 -19.73 -16.12 4.13
C ALA A 178 -21.13 -16.07 4.76
N THR A 179 -21.34 -15.25 5.80
CA THR A 179 -22.66 -15.08 6.44
C THR A 179 -23.67 -14.31 5.59
N SER A 180 -23.20 -13.44 4.70
CA SER A 180 -24.05 -12.54 3.90
C SER A 180 -24.40 -13.13 2.53
N THR A 181 -23.58 -14.06 2.02
CA THR A 181 -23.84 -14.80 0.79
C THR A 181 -24.64 -16.07 1.09
N GLY A 182 -25.96 -15.97 1.21
CA GLY A 182 -26.86 -17.12 1.01
C GLY A 182 -26.88 -17.65 -0.44
N GLN A 183 -25.89 -17.26 -1.26
CA GLN A 183 -25.77 -17.56 -2.68
C GLN A 183 -24.48 -18.36 -2.93
N LEU A 184 -24.61 -19.40 -3.77
CA LEU A 184 -23.58 -20.37 -4.15
C LEU A 184 -22.33 -19.79 -4.86
N LYS A 185 -22.24 -18.47 -5.09
CA LYS A 185 -21.12 -17.86 -5.81
C LYS A 185 -20.48 -16.72 -5.00
N PRO A 186 -19.19 -16.81 -4.64
CA PRO A 186 -18.47 -15.71 -4.00
C PRO A 186 -18.48 -14.48 -4.92
N THR A 187 -18.71 -13.28 -4.37
CA THR A 187 -18.42 -12.05 -5.11
C THR A 187 -16.91 -11.89 -5.27
N ASP A 188 -16.47 -11.13 -6.28
CA ASP A 188 -15.04 -10.91 -6.54
C ASP A 188 -14.29 -10.42 -5.29
N ASP A 189 -14.93 -9.58 -4.47
CA ASP A 189 -14.37 -9.08 -3.21
C ASP A 189 -14.04 -10.19 -2.20
N VAL A 190 -14.90 -11.22 -2.09
CA VAL A 190 -14.65 -12.37 -1.21
C VAL A 190 -13.43 -13.16 -1.69
N ILE A 191 -13.31 -13.36 -3.00
CA ILE A 191 -12.15 -14.02 -3.61
C ILE A 191 -10.88 -13.24 -3.27
N TRP A 192 -10.91 -11.91 -3.35
CA TRP A 192 -9.77 -11.07 -2.98
C TRP A 192 -9.44 -11.14 -1.48
N PHE A 193 -10.43 -11.23 -0.60
CA PHE A 193 -10.21 -11.40 0.85
C PHE A 193 -9.59 -12.76 1.16
N ILE A 194 -10.14 -13.85 0.61
CA ILE A 194 -9.59 -15.20 0.74
C ILE A 194 -8.16 -15.24 0.24
N ARG A 195 -7.89 -14.67 -0.94
CA ARG A 195 -6.55 -14.65 -1.53
C ARG A 195 -5.55 -13.86 -0.68
N THR A 196 -6.00 -12.78 -0.03
CA THR A 196 -5.12 -12.00 0.85
C THR A 196 -4.85 -12.74 2.15
N LEU A 197 -5.86 -13.42 2.71
CA LEU A 197 -5.72 -14.26 3.89
C LEU A 197 -4.75 -15.43 3.64
N GLN A 198 -4.88 -16.10 2.49
CA GLN A 198 -3.93 -17.12 2.05
C GLN A 198 -2.50 -16.58 2.00
N LEU A 199 -2.28 -15.43 1.36
CA LEU A 199 -0.94 -14.83 1.27
C LEU A 199 -0.36 -14.46 2.65
N LEU A 200 -1.19 -14.06 3.62
CA LEU A 200 -0.75 -13.81 5.00
C LEU A 200 -0.30 -15.10 5.69
N PHE A 201 -0.99 -16.22 5.47
CA PHE A 201 -0.60 -17.51 6.05
C PHE A 201 0.59 -18.16 5.36
N GLU A 202 0.69 -18.03 4.04
CA GLU A 202 1.83 -18.52 3.24
C GLU A 202 3.11 -17.74 3.52
N ASN A 203 2.99 -16.47 3.95
CA ASN A 203 4.12 -15.56 4.07
C ASN A 203 4.14 -14.78 5.40
N PRO A 204 4.21 -15.46 6.54
CA PRO A 204 4.32 -14.80 7.84
C PRO A 204 5.68 -14.09 7.99
N PRO A 205 5.77 -12.98 8.74
CA PRO A 205 7.05 -12.32 9.02
C PRO A 205 7.91 -13.10 10.02
N GLU A 206 7.27 -13.79 10.96
CA GLU A 206 7.84 -14.57 12.07
C GLU A 206 6.85 -15.71 12.42
N ASP A 207 7.23 -16.61 13.32
CA ASP A 207 6.33 -17.66 13.80
C ASP A 207 5.06 -17.12 14.48
N TYR A 208 3.97 -17.90 14.39
CA TYR A 208 2.68 -17.58 15.00
C TYR A 208 2.77 -17.56 16.52
N SER A 209 2.28 -16.49 17.16
CA SER A 209 2.00 -16.52 18.59
C SER A 209 0.84 -17.47 18.89
N ASP A 210 0.83 -18.04 20.10
CA ASP A 210 -0.24 -18.96 20.52
C ASP A 210 -1.62 -18.29 20.49
N ASP A 211 -1.71 -17.01 20.90
CA ASP A 211 -2.94 -16.21 20.80
C ASP A 211 -3.48 -16.14 19.36
N LEU A 212 -2.58 -15.96 18.38
CA LEU A 212 -2.97 -15.88 16.98
C LEU A 212 -3.44 -17.25 16.47
N ARG A 213 -2.81 -18.35 16.91
CA ARG A 213 -3.22 -19.71 16.52
C ARG A 213 -4.66 -19.99 16.96
N GLU A 214 -5.01 -19.64 18.19
CA GLU A 214 -6.37 -19.83 18.70
C GLU A 214 -7.40 -19.01 17.89
N ASP A 215 -7.09 -17.75 17.60
CA ASP A 215 -7.95 -16.88 16.79
C ASP A 215 -8.13 -17.41 15.36
N VAL A 216 -7.07 -17.98 14.77
CA VAL A 216 -7.13 -18.60 13.44
C VAL A 216 -8.04 -19.81 13.46
N VAL A 217 -7.92 -20.70 14.46
CA VAL A 217 -8.80 -21.86 14.62
C VAL A 217 -10.26 -21.43 14.77
N LYS A 218 -10.54 -20.47 15.65
CA LYS A 218 -11.89 -19.90 15.84
C LYS A 218 -12.42 -19.26 14.56
N GLY A 219 -11.59 -18.52 13.84
CA GLY A 219 -11.92 -17.88 12.59
C GLY A 219 -12.32 -18.89 11.51
N PHE A 220 -11.52 -19.94 11.32
CA PHE A 220 -11.85 -21.02 10.37
C PHE A 220 -13.08 -21.81 10.79
N ALA A 221 -13.22 -22.20 12.06
CA ALA A 221 -14.42 -22.86 12.55
C ALA A 221 -15.69 -22.03 12.26
N GLY A 222 -15.60 -20.71 12.44
CA GLY A 222 -16.66 -19.78 12.10
C GLY A 222 -16.89 -19.58 10.60
N ILE A 223 -15.89 -19.76 9.73
CA ILE A 223 -16.10 -19.72 8.28
C ILE A 223 -16.78 -21.02 7.81
N PHE A 224 -16.25 -22.17 8.25
CA PHE A 224 -16.71 -23.49 7.82
C PHE A 224 -18.06 -23.88 8.41
N SER A 225 -18.52 -23.27 9.50
CA SER A 225 -19.91 -23.46 9.96
C SER A 225 -20.96 -23.04 8.93
N TYR A 226 -20.59 -22.26 7.91
CA TYR A 226 -21.47 -21.81 6.82
C TYR A 226 -21.21 -22.53 5.50
N VAL A 227 -20.15 -23.35 5.41
CA VAL A 227 -19.84 -24.16 4.22
C VAL A 227 -20.48 -25.53 4.45
N ARG A 228 -21.60 -25.77 3.76
CA ARG A 228 -22.40 -27.00 3.88
C ARG A 228 -21.96 -28.04 2.86
#